data_AF-A0A921UXD0-F1
#
_entry.id   AF-A0A921UXD0-F1
#
_cell.length_a   1.000
_cell.length_b   1.000
_cell.length_c   1.000
_cell.angle_alpha   90.00
_cell.angle_beta   90.00
_cell.angle_gamma   90.00
#
_symmetry.space_group_name_H-M   'P 1'
#
loop_
_entity.id
_entity.type
_entity.pdbx_description
1 polymer ?
#
loop_
_entity_poly.entity_id
_entity_poly.type
_entity_poly.pdbx_seq_one_letter_code
_entity_poly.pdbx_strand_id
1 'polypeptide(L)'
;MSPERFDTERHGHADPCAADVWSLGVTVLELFMGRYPLLPAGQKPNWAALMCAICFGELPSLPDGAASPELRAFVAACLQKDYTKRASVAQLLAHPFVARRDVAASKDALRRLVAGA
;
A
#
# COMPACT_ATOMS: atom_id res chain seq x y z
N MET A 1 6.11 -4.79 -6.96
CA MET A 1 6.83 -5.94 -6.38
C MET A 1 7.20 -5.62 -4.94
N SER A 2 7.17 -6.62 -4.07
CA SER A 2 7.54 -6.51 -2.66
C SER A 2 9.05 -6.75 -2.44
N PRO A 3 9.63 -6.31 -1.33
CA PRO A 3 11.08 -6.41 -1.07
C PRO A 3 11.65 -7.83 -1.21
N GLU A 4 10.98 -8.82 -0.63
CA GLU A 4 11.38 -10.22 -0.63
C GLU A 4 11.32 -10.88 -2.02
N ARG A 5 10.59 -10.29 -2.97
CA ARG A 5 10.59 -10.75 -4.37
C ARG A 5 11.83 -10.32 -5.13
N PHE A 6 12.58 -9.33 -4.63
CA PHE A 6 13.86 -8.91 -5.19
C PHE A 6 15.05 -9.65 -4.61
N ASP A 7 14.91 -10.16 -3.40
CA ASP A 7 15.93 -10.93 -2.69
C ASP A 7 15.36 -12.27 -2.26
N THR A 8 15.16 -13.18 -3.23
CA THR A 8 14.58 -14.50 -2.99
C THR A 8 15.51 -15.41 -2.20
N GLU A 9 16.83 -15.20 -2.24
CA GLU A 9 17.79 -16.02 -1.50
C GLU A 9 17.74 -15.73 0.00
N ARG A 10 17.56 -14.48 0.41
CA ARG A 10 17.51 -14.11 1.83
C ARG A 10 16.17 -14.42 2.50
N HIS A 11 15.08 -14.50 1.73
CA HIS A 11 13.72 -14.60 2.26
C HIS A 11 13.06 -15.96 2.05
N GLY A 12 13.69 -16.87 1.30
CA GLY A 12 13.18 -18.21 1.02
C GLY A 12 11.86 -18.19 0.22
N HIS A 13 11.03 -19.23 0.39
CA HIS A 13 9.69 -19.25 -0.17
C HIS A 13 8.75 -18.33 0.62
N ALA A 14 8.86 -17.03 0.40
CA ALA A 14 7.96 -16.06 0.99
C ALA A 14 6.50 -16.32 0.58
N ASP A 15 5.58 -16.13 1.54
CA ASP A 15 4.15 -16.30 1.33
C ASP A 15 3.66 -15.40 0.17
N PRO A 16 3.11 -15.97 -0.92
CA PRO A 16 2.57 -15.20 -2.02
C PRO A 16 1.54 -14.17 -1.59
N CYS A 17 0.70 -14.48 -0.60
CA CYS A 17 -0.31 -13.56 -0.10
C CYS A 17 0.32 -12.34 0.59
N ALA A 18 1.46 -12.51 1.27
CA ALA A 18 2.17 -11.38 1.89
C ALA A 18 2.74 -10.41 0.83
N ALA A 19 3.14 -10.91 -0.34
CA ALA A 19 3.57 -10.08 -1.46
C ALA A 19 2.40 -9.29 -2.08
N ASP A 20 1.22 -9.90 -2.16
CA ASP A 20 -0.01 -9.23 -2.63
C ASP A 20 -0.46 -8.13 -1.64
N VAL A 21 -0.35 -8.39 -0.33
CA VAL A 21 -0.62 -7.39 0.72
C VAL A 21 0.26 -6.15 0.57
N TRP A 22 1.56 -6.33 0.28
CA TRP A 22 2.44 -5.20 -0.02
C TRP A 22 1.95 -4.40 -1.22
N SER A 23 1.63 -5.11 -2.31
CA SER A 23 1.18 -4.47 -3.56
C SER A 23 -0.12 -3.69 -3.34
N LEU A 24 -1.06 -4.24 -2.56
CA LEU A 24 -2.27 -3.54 -2.12
C LEU A 24 -1.93 -2.25 -1.35
N GLY A 25 -1.00 -2.31 -0.39
CA GLY A 25 -0.56 -1.14 0.37
C GLY A 25 -0.01 -0.02 -0.54
N VAL A 26 0.81 -0.37 -1.54
CA VAL A 26 1.36 0.58 -2.50
C VAL A 26 0.24 1.19 -3.34
N THR A 27 -0.71 0.38 -3.83
CA THR A 27 -1.86 0.87 -4.60
C THR A 27 -2.75 1.81 -3.80
N VAL A 28 -3.08 1.47 -2.55
CA VAL A 28 -3.88 2.35 -1.69
C VAL A 28 -3.19 3.69 -1.46
N LEU A 29 -1.87 3.66 -1.25
CA LEU A 29 -1.07 4.87 -1.07
C LEU A 29 -1.00 5.70 -2.36
N GLU A 30 -0.85 5.05 -3.51
CA GLU A 30 -0.88 5.69 -4.83
C GLU A 30 -2.23 6.38 -5.12
N LEU A 31 -3.34 5.68 -4.85
CA LEU A 31 -4.69 6.24 -5.00
C LEU A 31 -4.91 7.46 -4.08
N PHE A 32 -4.37 7.41 -2.86
CA PHE A 32 -4.44 8.54 -1.93
C PHE A 32 -3.60 9.73 -2.40
N MET A 33 -2.39 9.49 -2.91
CA MET A 33 -1.47 10.56 -3.34
C MET A 33 -1.74 11.07 -4.76
N GLY A 34 -2.48 10.33 -5.58
CA GLY A 34 -2.70 10.62 -7.00
C GLY A 34 -1.45 10.44 -7.88
N ARG A 35 -0.40 9.81 -7.36
CA ARG A 35 0.88 9.55 -8.05
C ARG A 35 1.60 8.38 -7.40
N TYR A 36 2.54 7.78 -8.13
CA TYR A 36 3.37 6.69 -7.61
C TYR A 36 4.13 7.14 -6.32
N PRO A 37 4.03 6.38 -5.21
CA PRO A 37 4.45 6.89 -3.90
C PRO A 37 5.91 6.62 -3.56
N LEU A 38 6.54 5.62 -4.18
CA LEU A 38 7.90 5.18 -3.80
C LEU A 38 9.02 5.89 -4.56
N LEU A 39 8.68 6.70 -5.57
CA LEU A 39 9.65 7.52 -6.29
C LEU A 39 9.30 9.01 -6.16
N PRO A 40 10.31 9.89 -6.17
CA PRO A 40 10.13 11.33 -6.31
C PRO A 40 9.20 11.70 -7.48
N ALA A 41 8.41 12.76 -7.29
CA ALA A 41 7.51 13.25 -8.32
C ALA A 41 8.30 13.62 -9.59
N GLY A 42 7.84 13.15 -10.75
CA GLY A 42 8.47 13.40 -12.05
C GLY A 42 9.67 12.49 -12.38
N GLN A 43 10.16 11.66 -11.43
CA GLN A 43 11.21 10.71 -11.72
C GLN A 43 10.67 9.55 -12.58
N LYS A 44 11.30 9.32 -13.74
CA LYS A 44 10.98 8.16 -14.57
C LYS A 44 11.41 6.87 -13.85
N PRO A 45 10.53 5.86 -13.75
CA PRO A 45 10.88 4.59 -13.13
C PRO A 45 11.94 3.89 -13.97
N ASN A 46 13.06 3.54 -13.34
CA ASN A 46 13.99 2.56 -13.86
C ASN A 46 14.14 1.44 -12.83
N TRP A 47 14.59 0.28 -13.29
CA TRP A 47 14.69 -0.90 -12.45
C TRP A 47 15.49 -0.66 -11.17
N ALA A 48 16.71 -0.11 -11.29
CA ALA A 48 17.58 0.10 -10.13
C ALA A 48 16.98 1.09 -9.11
N ALA A 49 16.37 2.18 -9.57
CA ALA A 49 15.70 3.15 -8.71
C ALA A 49 14.53 2.53 -7.95
N LEU A 50 13.72 1.70 -8.65
CA LEU A 50 12.62 0.96 -8.02
C LEU A 50 13.13 -0.05 -6.99
N MET A 51 14.22 -0.77 -7.28
CA MET A 51 14.83 -1.72 -6.33
C MET A 51 15.25 -0.99 -5.07
N CYS A 52 16.00 0.10 -5.21
CA CYS A 52 16.50 0.85 -4.08
C CYS A 52 15.35 1.40 -3.23
N ALA A 53 14.33 1.98 -3.87
CA ALA A 53 13.16 2.50 -3.17
C ALA A 53 12.39 1.39 -2.43
N ILE A 54 12.17 0.24 -3.06
CA ILE A 54 11.39 -0.85 -2.46
C ILE A 54 12.18 -1.58 -1.38
N CYS A 55 13.47 -1.86 -1.57
CA CYS A 55 14.23 -2.63 -0.59
C CYS A 55 14.78 -1.77 0.56
N PHE A 56 15.17 -0.52 0.28
CA PHE A 56 15.91 0.31 1.23
C PHE A 56 15.26 1.68 1.50
N GLY A 57 14.38 2.15 0.63
CA GLY A 57 13.71 3.43 0.78
C GLY A 57 12.67 3.44 1.89
N GLU A 58 12.51 4.59 2.54
CA GLU A 58 11.42 4.87 3.46
C GLU A 58 10.11 5.13 2.70
N LEU A 59 8.99 4.87 3.38
CA LEU A 59 7.68 5.21 2.85
C LEU A 59 7.45 6.72 3.00
N PRO A 60 6.81 7.38 2.02
CA PRO A 60 6.47 8.78 2.17
C PRO A 60 5.53 8.97 3.37
N SER A 61 5.79 9.98 4.19
CA SER A 61 4.83 10.39 5.21
C SER A 61 3.59 10.99 4.54
N LEU A 62 2.42 10.58 5.01
CA LEU A 62 1.17 11.22 4.62
C LEU A 62 1.05 12.55 5.37
N PRO A 63 0.75 13.68 4.70
CA PRO A 63 0.61 14.97 5.38
C PRO A 63 -0.39 14.89 6.54
N ASP A 64 -0.06 15.58 7.63
CA ASP A 64 -0.93 15.63 8.81
C ASP A 64 -2.30 16.21 8.44
N GLY A 65 -3.35 15.58 8.95
CA GLY A 65 -4.74 15.95 8.66
C GLY A 65 -5.26 15.55 7.28
N ALA A 66 -4.42 15.17 6.31
CA ALA A 66 -4.87 14.74 4.99
C ALA A 66 -5.40 13.30 4.99
N ALA A 67 -4.76 12.41 5.76
CA ALA A 67 -5.17 11.02 5.92
C ALA A 67 -5.85 10.78 7.28
N SER A 68 -6.81 9.85 7.34
CA SER A 68 -7.35 9.41 8.63
C SER A 68 -6.33 8.53 9.38
N PRO A 69 -6.37 8.48 10.72
CA PRO A 69 -5.52 7.57 11.49
C PRO A 69 -5.68 6.11 11.07
N GLU A 70 -6.89 5.70 10.71
CA GLU A 70 -7.20 4.34 10.24
C GLU A 70 -6.54 4.05 8.90
N LEU A 71 -6.53 5.00 7.95
CA LEU A 71 -5.84 4.83 6.68
C LEU A 71 -4.33 4.69 6.89
N ARG A 72 -3.72 5.54 7.74
CA ARG A 72 -2.30 5.46 8.07
C ARG A 72 -1.94 4.10 8.68
N ALA A 73 -2.73 3.64 9.65
CA ALA A 73 -2.53 2.34 10.30
C ALA A 73 -2.68 1.18 9.31
N PHE A 74 -3.67 1.23 8.41
CA PHE A 74 -3.89 0.21 7.39
C PHE A 74 -2.69 0.12 6.42
N VAL A 75 -2.24 1.26 5.89
CA VAL A 75 -1.07 1.30 4.98
C VAL A 75 0.19 0.81 5.69
N ALA A 76 0.40 1.19 6.95
CA ALA A 76 1.52 0.72 7.76
C ALA A 76 1.49 -0.81 7.98
N ALA A 77 0.30 -1.39 8.17
CA ALA A 77 0.13 -2.84 8.33
C ALA A 77 0.44 -3.61 7.03
N CYS A 78 0.17 -3.01 5.86
CA CYS A 78 0.49 -3.59 4.56
C CYS A 78 1.98 -3.47 4.20
N LEU A 79 2.60 -2.33 4.50
CA LEU A 79 3.92 -1.95 3.97
C LEU A 79 5.08 -2.22 4.94
N GLN A 80 5.01 -3.34 5.67
CA GLN A 80 6.17 -3.83 6.43
C GLN A 80 7.20 -4.45 5.46
N LYS A 81 8.47 -4.04 5.56
CA LYS A 81 9.53 -4.60 4.71
C LYS A 81 9.72 -6.10 4.98
N ASP A 82 9.75 -6.45 6.26
CA ASP A 82 9.68 -7.84 6.72
C ASP A 82 8.29 -8.42 6.46
N TYR A 83 8.21 -9.38 5.53
CA TYR A 83 6.95 -9.96 5.10
C TYR A 83 6.23 -10.72 6.23
N THR A 84 6.96 -11.22 7.23
CA THR A 84 6.38 -11.96 8.37
C THR A 84 5.63 -11.05 9.34
N LYS A 85 5.90 -9.74 9.28
CA LYS A 85 5.25 -8.72 10.10
C LYS A 85 4.06 -8.06 9.40
N ARG A 86 3.83 -8.34 8.13
CA ARG A 86 2.68 -7.82 7.40
C ARG A 86 1.40 -8.42 7.96
N ALA A 87 0.34 -7.64 7.98
CA ALA A 87 -0.97 -8.16 8.30
C ALA A 87 -1.42 -9.18 7.25
N SER A 88 -1.96 -10.31 7.70
CA SER A 88 -2.68 -11.25 6.84
C SER A 88 -3.94 -10.60 6.24
N VAL A 89 -4.44 -11.18 5.15
CA VAL A 89 -5.69 -10.73 4.51
C VAL A 89 -6.86 -10.72 5.51
N ALA A 90 -6.97 -11.73 6.37
CA ALA A 90 -8.01 -11.79 7.40
C ALA A 90 -7.90 -10.61 8.40
N GLN A 91 -6.69 -10.27 8.83
CA GLN A 91 -6.46 -9.11 9.70
C GLN A 91 -6.79 -7.79 8.99
N LEU A 92 -6.47 -7.65 7.71
CA LEU A 92 -6.79 -6.46 6.92
C LEU A 92 -8.30 -6.29 6.71
N LEU A 93 -9.05 -7.37 6.47
CA LEU A 93 -10.50 -7.34 6.38
C LEU A 93 -11.16 -6.92 7.70
N ALA A 94 -10.58 -7.33 8.83
CA ALA A 94 -11.02 -6.93 10.16
C ALA A 94 -10.53 -5.52 10.59
N HIS A 95 -9.59 -4.91 9.85
CA HIS A 95 -9.00 -3.64 10.21
C HIS A 95 -10.06 -2.51 10.21
N PRO A 96 -10.05 -1.56 11.17
CA PRO A 96 -11.07 -0.50 11.27
C PRO A 96 -11.28 0.31 9.98
N PHE A 97 -10.22 0.51 9.19
CA PHE A 97 -10.28 1.18 7.89
C PHE A 97 -11.25 0.52 6.90
N VAL A 98 -11.40 -0.81 6.98
CA VAL A 98 -12.25 -1.64 6.12
C VAL A 98 -13.54 -2.01 6.84
N ALA A 99 -13.44 -2.58 8.04
CA ALA A 99 -14.57 -3.17 8.75
C ALA A 99 -15.64 -2.16 9.21
N ARG A 100 -15.27 -0.88 9.40
CA ARG A 100 -16.21 0.17 9.84
C ARG A 100 -16.79 0.99 8.69
N ARG A 101 -16.56 0.60 7.44
CA ARG A 101 -17.03 1.34 6.27
C ARG A 101 -18.50 1.04 5.99
N ASP A 102 -19.25 2.10 5.71
CA ASP A 102 -20.53 1.97 5.01
C ASP A 102 -20.26 1.69 3.53
N VAL A 103 -20.47 0.44 3.13
CA VAL A 103 -20.24 -0.04 1.76
C VAL A 103 -21.22 0.60 0.78
N ALA A 104 -22.46 0.85 1.18
CA ALA A 104 -23.45 1.47 0.31
C ALA A 104 -23.07 2.92 0.02
N ALA A 105 -22.77 3.69 1.08
CA ALA A 105 -22.31 5.07 0.94
C ALA A 105 -21.02 5.17 0.12
N SER A 106 -20.07 4.25 0.31
CA SER A 106 -18.82 4.22 -0.45
C SER A 106 -19.04 3.94 -1.94
N LYS A 107 -19.94 2.99 -2.27
CA LYS A 107 -20.31 2.70 -3.67
C LYS A 107 -20.96 3.90 -4.34
N ASP A 108 -21.86 4.58 -3.63
CA ASP A 108 -22.53 5.76 -4.18
C ASP A 108 -21.57 6.93 -4.38
N ALA A 109 -20.65 7.16 -3.45
CA ALA A 109 -19.59 8.16 -3.61
C ALA A 109 -18.72 7.85 -4.83
N LEU A 110 -18.30 6.60 -5.02
CA LEU A 110 -17.51 6.19 -6.18
C LEU A 110 -18.27 6.38 -7.49
N ARG A 111 -19.55 5.99 -7.55
CA ARG A 111 -20.39 6.22 -8.74
C ARG A 111 -20.47 7.69 -9.11
N ARG A 112 -20.64 8.58 -8.14
CA ARG A 112 -20.68 10.03 -8.37
C ARG A 112 -19.35 10.57 -8.91
N LEU A 113 -18.23 10.09 -8.37
CA LEU A 113 -16.90 10.46 -8.86
C LEU A 113 -16.67 10.03 -10.30
N VAL A 114 -17.09 8.82 -10.67
CA VAL A 114 -16.91 8.27 -12.03
C VAL A 114 -17.89 8.90 -13.03
N ALA A 115 -19.13 9.19 -12.61
CA ALA A 115 -20.14 9.79 -13.49
C ALA A 115 -19.99 11.32 -13.66
N GLY A 116 -19.24 11.97 -12.77
CA GLY A 116 -18.96 13.40 -12.80
C GLY A 116 -17.64 13.79 -13.48
N ALA A 117 -16.95 12.83 -14.11
CA ALA A 117 -15.71 13.01 -14.87
C ALA A 117 -15.94 12.72 -16.36
#